data_AF-A0A7C6H0P6-F1
#
_entry.id   AF-A0A7C6H0P6-F1
#
_cell.length_a   1.000
_cell.length_b   1.000
_cell.length_c   1.000
_cell.angle_alpha   90.00
_cell.angle_beta   90.00
_cell.angle_gamma   90.00
#
_symmetry.space_group_name_H-M   'P 1'
#
loop_
_entity.id
_entity.type
_entity.pdbx_description
1 polymer ?
#
loop_
_entity_poly.entity_id
_entity_poly.type
_entity_poly.pdbx_seq_one_letter_code
_entity_poly.pdbx_strand_id
1 'polypeptide(L)'
;MEKYFVVALFLFSLIFFVFGYYTSSFLYYKKHNIKYNLKNMFPYEFNYPKTFKSNIYGNIFFLLSFACTITFYVFNFIFRQNANGVTNIASLSISLVLVILAIVLLLMPLNHLRMHILASSIFLVLSLALVSLNSVIAYQQYLLANLEIEKVITIISMILSLLLVLAMLICVLNPRATYKIYMEKSTDESGKVTYKRPRMIPIAFSEWWAIINLIISPLPLLLLFFV
;
A
#
# COMPACT_ATOMS: atom_id res chain seq x y z
N MET A 1 2.88 -6.35 -27.64
CA MET A 1 1.60 -5.90 -27.05
C MET A 1 1.59 -6.04 -25.53
N GLU A 2 2.08 -7.15 -24.97
CA GLU A 2 2.10 -7.43 -23.52
C GLU A 2 2.78 -6.33 -22.69
N LYS A 3 3.98 -5.88 -23.09
CA LYS A 3 4.72 -4.81 -22.38
C LYS A 3 3.88 -3.53 -22.23
N TYR A 4 3.17 -3.12 -23.28
CA TYR A 4 2.30 -1.93 -23.23
C TYR A 4 1.08 -2.12 -22.34
N PHE A 5 0.51 -3.32 -22.33
CA PHE A 5 -0.61 -3.66 -21.44
C PHE A 5 -0.20 -3.58 -19.97
N VAL A 6 0.96 -4.15 -19.62
CA VAL A 6 1.48 -4.14 -18.25
C VAL A 6 1.86 -2.72 -17.80
N VAL A 7 2.43 -1.90 -18.69
CA VAL A 7 2.64 -0.46 -18.44
C VAL A 7 1.30 0.24 -18.18
N ALA A 8 0.29 0.01 -19.01
CA ALA A 8 -1.02 0.62 -18.84
C ALA A 8 -1.68 0.22 -17.51
N LEU A 9 -1.59 -1.05 -17.10
CA LEU A 9 -2.08 -1.52 -15.80
C LEU A 9 -1.40 -0.82 -14.64
N PHE A 10 -0.08 -0.67 -14.69
CA PHE A 10 0.67 0.04 -13.65
C PHE A 10 0.28 1.52 -13.58
N LEU A 11 0.20 2.20 -14.73
CA LEU A 11 -0.21 3.60 -14.80
C LEU A 11 -1.65 3.80 -14.32
N PHE A 12 -2.59 2.94 -14.71
CA PHE A 12 -3.96 3.01 -14.22
C PHE A 12 -4.06 2.75 -12.72
N SER A 13 -3.28 1.81 -12.19
CA SER A 13 -3.19 1.58 -10.75
C SER A 13 -2.79 2.86 -10.00
N LEU A 14 -1.75 3.56 -10.46
CA LEU A 14 -1.29 4.83 -9.89
C LEU A 14 -2.31 5.96 -10.06
N ILE A 15 -2.85 6.13 -11.26
CA ILE A 15 -3.83 7.17 -11.58
C ILE A 15 -5.04 6.99 -10.68
N PHE A 16 -5.63 5.79 -10.62
CA PHE A 16 -6.78 5.53 -9.77
C PHE A 16 -6.46 5.69 -8.28
N PHE A 17 -5.26 5.33 -7.82
CA PHE A 17 -4.86 5.59 -6.44
C PHE A 17 -4.83 7.08 -6.12
N VAL A 18 -4.19 7.88 -6.99
CA VAL A 18 -4.06 9.32 -6.83
C VAL A 18 -5.43 10.00 -6.89
N PHE A 19 -6.27 9.66 -7.87
CA PHE A 19 -7.65 10.16 -7.95
C PHE A 19 -8.46 9.74 -6.72
N GLY A 20 -8.36 8.49 -6.28
CA GLY A 20 -9.04 7.99 -5.08
C GLY A 20 -8.66 8.79 -3.85
N TYR A 21 -7.37 9.07 -3.64
CA TYR A 21 -6.91 9.91 -2.54
C TYR A 21 -7.44 11.35 -2.62
N TYR A 22 -7.36 12.00 -3.78
CA TYR A 22 -7.81 13.38 -3.94
C TYR A 22 -9.32 13.52 -3.79
N THR A 23 -10.09 12.65 -4.44
CA THR A 23 -11.57 12.63 -4.31
C THR A 23 -11.97 12.37 -2.86
N SER A 24 -11.34 11.40 -2.20
CA SER A 24 -11.61 11.09 -0.79
C SER A 24 -11.29 12.25 0.14
N SER A 25 -10.13 12.87 -0.04
CA SER A 25 -9.68 14.02 0.76
C SER A 25 -10.57 15.24 0.56
N PHE A 26 -10.99 15.50 -0.68
CA PHE A 26 -11.92 16.58 -1.00
C PHE A 26 -13.29 16.38 -0.33
N LEU A 27 -13.86 15.17 -0.45
CA LEU A 27 -15.15 14.85 0.18
C LEU A 27 -15.07 14.87 1.71
N TYR A 28 -13.95 14.42 2.28
CA TYR A 28 -13.69 14.52 3.71
C TYR A 28 -13.67 15.99 4.17
N TYR A 29 -12.94 16.86 3.45
CA TYR A 29 -12.89 18.28 3.76
C TYR A 29 -14.26 18.95 3.66
N LYS A 30 -15.02 18.66 2.59
CA LYS A 30 -16.37 19.22 2.40
C LYS A 30 -17.32 18.87 3.55
N LYS A 31 -17.16 17.68 4.14
CA LYS A 31 -18.04 17.18 5.21
C LYS A 31 -17.64 17.65 6.61
N HIS A 32 -16.34 17.70 6.90
CA HIS A 32 -15.82 17.93 8.25
C HIS A 32 -15.13 19.29 8.42
N ASN A 33 -14.95 20.05 7.34
CA ASN A 33 -14.21 21.32 7.31
C ASN A 33 -12.77 21.21 7.86
N ILE A 34 -12.17 20.02 7.78
CA ILE A 34 -10.81 19.72 8.24
C ILE A 34 -10.05 19.05 7.10
N LYS A 35 -8.83 19.51 6.84
CA LYS A 35 -7.97 18.91 5.81
C LYS A 35 -7.51 17.51 6.25
N TYR A 36 -7.63 16.54 5.35
CA TYR A 36 -7.14 15.19 5.60
C TYR A 36 -5.61 15.15 5.61
N ASN A 37 -5.01 14.37 6.52
CA ASN A 37 -3.57 14.28 6.66
C ASN A 37 -3.11 12.83 6.93
N LEU A 38 -2.43 12.25 5.94
CA LEU A 38 -1.87 10.89 5.98
C LEU A 38 -0.96 10.61 7.20
N LYS A 39 -0.36 11.65 7.80
CA LYS A 39 0.55 11.49 8.95
C LYS A 39 -0.16 11.14 10.25
N ASN A 40 -1.45 11.46 10.37
CA ASN A 40 -2.19 11.29 11.61
C ASN A 40 -3.66 10.89 11.42
N MET A 41 -4.06 10.52 10.20
CA MET A 41 -5.41 10.04 9.88
C MET A 41 -5.31 8.67 9.23
N PHE A 42 -6.12 7.72 9.71
CA PHE A 42 -6.15 6.35 9.20
C PHE A 42 -6.91 6.25 7.87
N PRO A 43 -6.62 5.25 7.02
CA PRO A 43 -7.33 5.04 5.76
C PRO A 43 -8.86 4.99 5.90
N TYR A 44 -9.38 4.30 6.91
CA TYR A 44 -10.83 4.21 7.13
C TYR A 44 -11.51 5.54 7.43
N GLU A 45 -10.78 6.57 7.88
CA GLU A 45 -11.38 7.85 8.26
C GLU A 45 -12.00 8.58 7.07
N PHE A 46 -11.58 8.26 5.85
CA PHE A 46 -12.26 8.70 4.64
C PHE A 46 -13.73 8.29 4.57
N ASN A 47 -14.11 7.22 5.28
CA ASN A 47 -15.46 6.70 5.32
C ASN A 47 -16.21 7.06 6.62
N TYR A 48 -15.59 7.76 7.56
CA TYR A 48 -16.22 8.02 8.86
C TYR A 48 -17.38 9.04 8.77
N PRO A 49 -18.53 8.84 9.47
CA PRO A 49 -18.94 7.66 10.25
C PRO A 49 -19.75 6.60 9.47
N LYS A 50 -19.94 6.74 8.14
CA LYS A 50 -20.73 5.79 7.31
C LYS A 50 -19.82 4.97 6.39
N THR A 51 -19.59 3.72 6.77
CA THR A 51 -18.60 2.73 6.27
C THR A 51 -18.21 2.76 4.79
N PHE A 52 -19.11 2.94 3.83
CA PHE A 52 -18.75 2.99 2.39
C PHE A 52 -19.47 4.10 1.62
N LYS A 53 -20.77 4.29 1.90
CA LYS A 53 -21.61 5.29 1.21
C LYS A 53 -21.15 6.73 1.43
N SER A 54 -20.38 7.01 2.48
CA SER A 54 -19.89 8.37 2.75
C SER A 54 -18.95 8.89 1.67
N ASN A 55 -18.21 8.00 1.01
CA ASN A 55 -17.17 8.35 0.06
C ASN A 55 -17.09 7.33 -1.09
N ILE A 56 -18.26 7.06 -1.68
CA ILE A 56 -18.41 6.03 -2.71
C ILE A 56 -17.45 6.25 -3.90
N TYR A 57 -17.30 7.49 -4.35
CA TYR A 57 -16.41 7.82 -5.48
C TYR A 57 -14.94 7.55 -5.15
N GLY A 58 -14.46 7.99 -3.98
CA GLY A 58 -13.11 7.70 -3.54
C GLY A 58 -12.84 6.21 -3.38
N ASN A 59 -13.79 5.48 -2.80
CA ASN A 59 -13.68 4.02 -2.64
C ASN A 59 -13.66 3.29 -3.98
N ILE A 60 -14.46 3.70 -4.96
CA ILE A 60 -14.44 3.10 -6.31
C ILE A 60 -13.04 3.25 -6.93
N PHE A 61 -12.43 4.43 -6.84
CA PHE A 61 -11.08 4.64 -7.35
C PHE A 61 -10.03 3.78 -6.62
N PHE A 62 -10.13 3.63 -5.30
CA PHE A 62 -9.25 2.69 -4.58
C PHE A 62 -9.45 1.24 -5.03
N LEU A 63 -10.70 0.79 -5.20
CA LEU A 63 -10.99 -0.56 -5.69
C LEU A 63 -10.47 -0.78 -7.11
N LEU A 64 -10.60 0.20 -8.00
CA LEU A 64 -10.03 0.13 -9.34
C LEU A 64 -8.49 0.04 -9.31
N SER A 65 -7.84 0.81 -8.43
CA SER A 65 -6.39 0.73 -8.22
C SER A 65 -5.94 -0.65 -7.75
N PHE A 66 -6.66 -1.23 -6.78
CA PHE A 66 -6.39 -2.59 -6.30
C PHE A 66 -6.65 -3.65 -7.37
N ALA A 67 -7.72 -3.50 -8.16
CA ALA A 67 -8.01 -4.40 -9.28
C ALA A 67 -6.91 -4.37 -10.35
N CYS A 68 -6.41 -3.19 -10.71
CA CYS A 68 -5.26 -3.06 -11.62
C CYS A 68 -4.00 -3.73 -11.06
N THR A 69 -3.76 -3.57 -9.76
CA THR A 69 -2.62 -4.20 -9.06
C THR A 69 -2.71 -5.73 -9.09
N ILE A 70 -3.87 -6.31 -8.75
CA ILE A 70 -4.07 -7.77 -8.85
C ILE A 70 -3.93 -8.24 -10.29
N THR A 71 -4.52 -7.52 -11.25
CA THR A 71 -4.43 -7.88 -12.67
C THR A 71 -2.98 -7.92 -13.13
N PHE A 72 -2.14 -7.00 -12.65
CA PHE A 72 -0.71 -7.01 -12.91
C PHE A 72 -0.05 -8.30 -12.41
N TYR A 73 -0.30 -8.70 -11.16
CA TYR A 73 0.29 -9.90 -10.58
C TYR A 73 -0.23 -11.19 -11.25
N VAL A 74 -1.50 -11.23 -11.65
CA VAL A 74 -2.06 -12.32 -12.45
C VAL A 74 -1.35 -12.41 -13.80
N PHE A 75 -1.14 -11.27 -14.47
CA PHE A 75 -0.44 -11.24 -15.75
C PHE A 75 1.02 -11.70 -15.60
N ASN A 76 1.71 -11.24 -14.56
CA ASN A 76 3.07 -11.68 -14.25
C ASN A 76 3.13 -13.21 -14.00
N PHE A 77 2.17 -13.75 -13.25
CA PHE A 77 2.06 -15.19 -13.01
C PHE A 77 1.83 -16.00 -14.30
N ILE A 78 0.92 -15.56 -15.17
CA ILE A 78 0.59 -16.27 -16.42
C ILE A 78 1.76 -16.25 -17.41
N PHE A 79 2.37 -15.08 -17.63
CA PHE A 79 3.32 -14.87 -18.73
C PHE A 79 4.79 -15.10 -18.34
N ARG A 80 5.14 -15.19 -17.05
CA ARG A 80 6.54 -15.36 -16.59
C ARG A 80 6.77 -16.67 -15.82
N GLN A 81 6.08 -17.74 -16.19
CA GLN A 81 6.21 -19.07 -15.56
C GLN A 81 7.63 -19.66 -15.60
N ASN A 82 8.48 -19.18 -16.51
CA ASN A 82 9.79 -19.78 -16.80
C ASN A 82 10.85 -19.59 -15.69
N ALA A 83 10.58 -18.81 -14.64
CA ALA A 83 11.59 -18.47 -13.61
C ALA A 83 11.34 -19.05 -12.20
N ASN A 84 10.43 -20.03 -12.07
CA ASN A 84 9.94 -20.73 -10.86
C ASN A 84 8.50 -20.36 -10.51
N GLY A 85 7.58 -21.29 -10.73
CA GLY A 85 6.15 -21.10 -10.42
C GLY A 85 5.90 -20.75 -8.95
N VAL A 86 6.70 -21.27 -8.01
CA VAL A 86 6.46 -21.10 -6.56
C VAL A 86 6.58 -19.64 -6.13
N THR A 87 7.60 -18.89 -6.56
CA THR A 87 7.79 -17.48 -6.17
C THR A 87 6.71 -16.59 -6.77
N ASN A 88 6.30 -16.86 -8.02
CA ASN A 88 5.21 -16.13 -8.66
C ASN A 88 3.84 -16.43 -8.01
N ILE A 89 3.56 -17.70 -7.65
CA ILE A 89 2.34 -18.10 -6.92
C ILE A 89 2.32 -17.42 -5.55
N ALA A 90 3.44 -17.41 -4.84
CA ALA A 90 3.54 -16.76 -3.53
C ALA A 90 3.30 -15.25 -3.64
N SER A 91 3.92 -14.59 -4.62
CA SER A 91 3.74 -13.15 -4.87
C SER A 91 2.27 -12.81 -5.20
N LEU A 92 1.64 -13.58 -6.10
CA LEU A 92 0.22 -13.41 -6.41
C LEU A 92 -0.67 -13.64 -5.19
N SER A 93 -0.44 -14.72 -4.44
CA SER A 93 -1.24 -15.05 -3.24
C SER A 93 -1.13 -13.97 -2.17
N ILE A 94 0.08 -13.47 -1.92
CA ILE A 94 0.31 -12.37 -0.98
C ILE A 94 -0.37 -11.09 -1.47
N SER A 95 -0.29 -10.77 -2.77
CA SER A 95 -0.95 -9.58 -3.34
C SER A 95 -2.48 -9.62 -3.13
N LEU A 96 -3.11 -10.78 -3.32
CA LEU A 96 -4.55 -10.98 -3.08
C LEU A 96 -4.90 -10.74 -1.61
N VAL A 97 -4.14 -11.33 -0.69
CA VAL A 97 -4.36 -11.15 0.76
C VAL A 97 -4.15 -9.70 1.16
N LEU A 98 -3.13 -9.02 0.62
CA LEU A 98 -2.87 -7.60 0.87
C LEU A 98 -4.02 -6.71 0.39
N VAL A 99 -4.59 -6.97 -0.78
CA VAL A 99 -5.76 -6.22 -1.26
C VAL A 99 -6.97 -6.41 -0.35
N ILE A 100 -7.23 -7.64 0.10
CA ILE A 100 -8.31 -7.91 1.06
C ILE A 100 -8.07 -7.12 2.35
N LEU A 101 -6.85 -7.15 2.89
CA LEU A 101 -6.49 -6.41 4.10
C LEU A 101 -6.55 -4.90 3.91
N ALA A 102 -6.16 -4.38 2.74
CA ALA A 102 -6.26 -2.95 2.42
C ALA A 102 -7.73 -2.50 2.40
N ILE A 103 -8.63 -3.31 1.83
CA ILE A 103 -10.08 -3.04 1.86
C ILE A 103 -10.59 -3.09 3.31
N VAL A 104 -10.16 -4.06 4.11
CA VAL A 104 -10.51 -4.15 5.54
C VAL A 104 -10.06 -2.88 6.27
N LEU A 105 -8.81 -2.42 6.10
CA LEU A 105 -8.28 -1.22 6.73
C LEU A 105 -8.90 0.09 6.21
N LEU A 106 -9.44 0.08 4.99
CA LEU A 106 -10.19 1.21 4.42
C LEU A 106 -11.63 1.31 4.98
N LEU A 107 -12.18 0.22 5.52
CA LEU A 107 -13.60 0.16 5.93
C LEU A 107 -13.81 -0.09 7.43
N MET A 108 -12.84 -0.68 8.11
CA MET A 108 -12.96 -1.08 9.52
C MET A 108 -12.56 0.09 10.44
N PRO A 109 -13.50 0.67 11.20
CA PRO A 109 -13.19 1.73 12.15
C PRO A 109 -12.44 1.20 13.38
N LEU A 110 -11.70 2.09 14.06
CA LEU A 110 -10.99 1.79 15.31
C LEU A 110 -11.89 1.31 16.47
N ASN A 111 -13.21 1.42 16.38
CA ASN A 111 -14.13 0.83 17.36
C ASN A 111 -13.90 -0.68 17.51
N HIS A 112 -13.38 -1.34 16.48
CA HIS A 112 -12.91 -2.73 16.50
C HIS A 112 -11.39 -2.80 16.67
N LEU A 113 -10.84 -2.11 17.67
CA LEU A 113 -9.40 -1.90 17.88
C LEU A 113 -8.55 -3.18 17.74
N ARG A 114 -8.98 -4.28 18.37
CA ARG A 114 -8.25 -5.56 18.30
C ARG A 114 -8.14 -6.10 16.88
N MET A 115 -9.23 -6.07 16.12
CA MET A 115 -9.27 -6.55 14.74
C MET A 115 -8.50 -5.62 13.81
N HIS A 116 -8.60 -4.32 14.02
CA HIS A 116 -7.86 -3.33 13.24
C HIS A 116 -6.35 -3.47 13.45
N ILE A 117 -5.88 -3.61 14.70
CA ILE A 117 -4.46 -3.85 15.00
C ILE A 117 -3.98 -5.15 14.36
N LEU A 118 -4.75 -6.24 14.48
CA LEU A 118 -4.39 -7.52 13.86
C LEU A 118 -4.27 -7.39 12.34
N ALA A 119 -5.27 -6.82 11.68
CA ALA A 119 -5.26 -6.60 10.24
C ALA A 119 -4.08 -5.71 9.81
N SER A 120 -3.83 -4.63 10.55
CA SER A 120 -2.72 -3.68 10.32
C SER A 120 -1.36 -4.37 10.46
N SER A 121 -1.14 -5.16 11.51
CA SER A 121 0.10 -5.91 11.71
C SER A 121 0.35 -6.93 10.59
N ILE A 122 -0.66 -7.73 10.22
CA ILE A 122 -0.54 -8.70 9.12
C ILE A 122 -0.27 -7.96 7.80
N PHE A 123 -0.98 -6.85 7.55
CA PHE A 123 -0.81 -6.04 6.34
C PHE A 123 0.60 -5.48 6.21
N LEU A 124 1.18 -4.97 7.31
CA LEU A 124 2.54 -4.44 7.34
C LEU A 124 3.59 -5.53 7.05
N VAL A 125 3.48 -6.69 7.70
CA VAL A 125 4.41 -7.82 7.51
C VAL A 125 4.32 -8.37 6.09
N LEU A 126 3.11 -8.57 5.57
CA LEU A 126 2.92 -9.06 4.20
C LEU A 126 3.37 -8.04 3.15
N SER A 127 3.25 -6.74 3.43
CA SER A 127 3.74 -5.68 2.53
C SER A 127 5.27 -5.71 2.40
N LEU A 128 5.98 -6.04 3.48
CA LEU A 128 7.43 -6.31 3.45
C LEU A 128 7.75 -7.60 2.69
N ALA A 129 6.96 -8.66 2.90
CA ALA A 129 7.16 -9.96 2.26
C ALA A 129 6.98 -9.90 0.74
N LEU A 130 5.95 -9.20 0.24
CA LEU A 130 5.67 -9.06 -1.19
C LEU A 130 6.87 -8.46 -1.94
N VAL A 131 7.41 -7.36 -1.43
CA VAL A 131 8.54 -6.68 -2.07
C VAL A 131 9.82 -7.53 -1.97
N SER A 132 10.02 -8.20 -0.84
CA SER A 132 11.13 -9.16 -0.70
C SER A 132 11.07 -10.27 -1.76
N LEU A 133 9.88 -10.79 -2.07
CA LEU A 133 9.70 -11.75 -3.16
C LEU A 133 9.98 -11.14 -4.53
N ASN A 134 9.59 -9.89 -4.78
CA ASN A 134 9.90 -9.23 -6.05
C ASN A 134 11.42 -9.05 -6.23
N SER A 135 12.18 -8.81 -5.15
CA SER A 135 13.66 -8.83 -5.17
C SER A 135 14.21 -10.20 -5.59
N VAL A 136 13.64 -11.29 -5.05
CA VAL A 136 14.05 -12.66 -5.39
C VAL A 136 13.76 -12.96 -6.86
N ILE A 137 12.59 -12.55 -7.37
CA ILE A 137 12.23 -12.69 -8.78
C ILE A 137 13.23 -11.92 -9.66
N ALA A 138 13.58 -10.69 -9.30
CA ALA A 138 14.57 -9.89 -10.04
C ALA A 138 15.96 -10.56 -10.05
N TYR A 139 16.38 -11.14 -8.92
CA TYR A 139 17.63 -11.90 -8.83
C TYR A 139 17.62 -13.17 -9.69
N GLN A 140 16.53 -13.91 -9.70
CA GLN A 140 16.38 -15.09 -10.57
C GLN A 140 16.49 -14.71 -12.05
N GLN A 141 15.88 -13.59 -12.45
CA GLN A 141 15.99 -13.07 -13.82
C GLN A 141 17.42 -12.62 -14.14
N TYR A 142 18.15 -12.03 -13.18
CA TYR A 142 19.56 -11.68 -13.37
C TYR A 142 20.42 -12.91 -13.69
N LEU A 143 20.18 -14.04 -13.02
CA LEU A 143 20.92 -15.29 -13.28
C LEU A 143 20.66 -15.88 -14.67
N LEU A 144 19.49 -15.59 -15.25
CA LEU A 144 19.09 -16.06 -16.59
C LEU A 144 19.43 -15.08 -17.71
N ALA A 145 19.85 -13.85 -17.37
CA ALA A 145 20.12 -12.79 -18.32
C ALA A 145 21.39 -13.06 -19.14
N ASN A 146 21.24 -13.03 -20.47
CA ASN A 146 22.34 -13.31 -21.40
C ASN A 146 22.97 -12.03 -21.93
N LEU A 147 22.19 -10.95 -22.05
CA LEU A 147 22.67 -9.67 -22.55
C LEU A 147 23.03 -8.71 -21.41
N GLU A 148 24.01 -7.83 -21.62
CA GLU A 148 24.40 -6.84 -20.61
C GLU A 148 23.26 -5.89 -20.23
N ILE A 149 22.45 -5.49 -21.22
CA ILE A 149 21.28 -4.62 -21.00
C ILE A 149 20.27 -5.25 -20.03
N GLU A 150 20.08 -6.57 -20.12
CA GLU A 150 19.17 -7.33 -19.27
C GLU A 150 19.68 -7.42 -17.83
N LYS A 151 21.00 -7.61 -17.67
CA LYS A 151 21.68 -7.56 -16.38
C LYS A 151 21.54 -6.19 -15.71
N VAL A 152 21.69 -5.10 -16.48
CA VAL A 152 21.51 -3.74 -15.96
C VAL A 152 20.07 -3.53 -15.49
N ILE A 153 19.07 -3.92 -16.29
CA ILE A 153 17.65 -3.73 -15.93
C ILE A 153 17.27 -4.57 -14.70
N THR A 154 17.76 -5.81 -14.60
CA THR A 154 17.52 -6.68 -13.43
C THR A 154 18.18 -6.12 -12.16
N ILE A 155 19.39 -5.58 -12.24
CA ILE A 155 20.06 -4.89 -11.11
C ILE A 155 19.25 -3.67 -10.66
N ILE A 156 18.77 -2.83 -11.59
CA ILE A 156 17.91 -1.67 -11.25
C ILE A 156 16.64 -2.15 -10.53
N SER A 157 16.03 -3.24 -11.02
CA SER A 157 14.83 -3.84 -10.41
C SER A 157 15.10 -4.36 -8.98
N MET A 158 16.27 -4.97 -8.75
CA MET A 158 16.69 -5.39 -7.41
C MET A 158 16.90 -4.20 -6.47
N ILE A 159 17.56 -3.12 -6.93
CA ILE A 159 17.78 -1.91 -6.12
C ILE A 159 16.45 -1.27 -5.72
N LEU A 160 15.52 -1.12 -6.66
CA LEU A 160 14.19 -0.57 -6.37
C LEU A 160 13.43 -1.42 -5.36
N SER A 161 13.48 -2.75 -5.51
CA SER A 161 12.84 -3.65 -4.56
C SER A 161 13.50 -3.56 -3.17
N LEU A 162 14.83 -3.46 -3.09
CA LEU A 162 15.55 -3.25 -1.83
C LEU A 162 15.14 -1.94 -1.14
N LEU A 163 15.01 -0.83 -1.88
CA LEU A 163 14.56 0.45 -1.31
C LEU A 163 13.16 0.34 -0.70
N LEU A 164 12.25 -0.35 -1.38
CA LEU A 164 10.90 -0.61 -0.88
C LEU A 164 10.92 -1.53 0.36
N VAL A 165 11.78 -2.56 0.40
CA VAL A 165 11.99 -3.41 1.58
C VAL A 165 12.47 -2.58 2.76
N LEU A 166 13.49 -1.75 2.58
CA LEU A 166 14.04 -0.89 3.63
C LEU A 166 12.99 0.09 4.15
N ALA A 167 12.20 0.71 3.26
CA ALA A 167 11.13 1.60 3.65
C ALA A 167 10.05 0.89 4.49
N MET A 168 9.66 -0.33 4.09
CA MET A 168 8.71 -1.13 4.88
C MET A 168 9.30 -1.62 6.21
N LEU A 169 10.59 -1.94 6.25
CA LEU A 169 11.27 -2.36 7.47
C LEU A 169 11.24 -1.23 8.51
N ILE A 170 11.44 0.03 8.08
CA ILE A 170 11.28 1.21 8.95
C ILE A 170 9.86 1.28 9.53
N CYS A 171 8.83 1.00 8.73
CA CYS A 171 7.44 1.01 9.20
C CYS A 171 7.13 -0.13 10.18
N VAL A 172 7.61 -1.34 9.91
CA VAL A 172 7.36 -2.54 10.72
C VAL A 172 8.13 -2.49 12.04
N LEU A 173 9.40 -2.10 12.01
CA LEU A 173 10.26 -2.09 13.19
C LEU A 173 10.12 -0.80 14.02
N ASN A 174 9.21 0.12 13.68
CA ASN A 174 9.04 1.36 14.42
C ASN A 174 8.36 1.10 15.79
N PRO A 175 9.10 1.16 16.92
CA PRO A 175 8.51 0.88 18.23
C PRO A 175 7.49 1.95 18.63
N ARG A 176 7.51 3.13 18.00
CA ARG A 176 6.56 4.22 18.29
C ARG A 176 5.18 4.00 17.67
N ALA A 177 4.99 2.98 16.82
CA ALA A 177 3.71 2.65 16.21
C ALA A 177 2.63 2.28 17.25
N THR A 178 3.03 1.67 18.37
CA THR A 178 2.09 1.15 19.37
C THR A 178 1.61 2.20 20.39
N TYR A 179 2.41 3.23 20.68
CA TYR A 179 2.22 4.08 21.87
C TYR A 179 1.56 5.44 21.62
N LYS A 180 1.53 5.94 20.38
CA LYS A 180 1.09 7.32 20.05
C LYS A 180 -0.27 7.41 19.36
N ILE A 181 -1.21 6.55 19.77
CA ILE A 181 -2.59 6.55 19.22
C ILE A 181 -3.52 7.44 20.04
N TYR A 182 -3.19 7.68 21.32
CA TYR A 182 -4.04 8.42 22.25
C TYR A 182 -4.06 9.93 21.98
N MET A 183 -5.24 10.54 22.14
CA MET A 183 -5.42 11.99 22.04
C MET A 183 -4.65 12.70 23.17
N GLU A 184 -3.92 13.77 22.83
CA GLU A 184 -3.24 14.61 23.81
C GLU A 184 -4.28 15.45 24.55
N LYS A 185 -4.32 15.34 25.88
CA LYS A 185 -5.22 16.13 26.74
C LYS A 185 -4.55 17.46 27.06
N SER A 186 -5.15 18.57 26.66
CA SER A 186 -4.78 19.92 27.10
C SER A 186 -5.88 20.51 27.96
N THR A 187 -5.53 21.00 29.15
CA THR A 187 -6.47 21.74 30.01
C THR A 187 -6.17 23.21 29.80
N ASP A 188 -7.18 23.97 29.36
CA ASP A 188 -7.07 25.41 29.19
C ASP A 188 -7.07 26.11 30.57
N GLU A 189 -6.64 27.38 30.62
CA GLU A 189 -6.58 28.16 31.88
C GLU A 189 -7.95 28.31 32.56
N SER A 190 -9.04 28.14 31.80
CA SER A 190 -10.42 28.11 32.29
C SER A 190 -10.90 26.74 32.81
N GLY A 191 -9.99 25.76 32.98
CA GLY A 191 -10.32 24.39 33.40
C GLY A 191 -10.99 23.53 32.32
N LYS A 192 -11.17 24.06 31.11
CA LYS A 192 -11.78 23.33 29.99
C LYS A 192 -10.80 22.30 29.44
N VAL A 193 -11.17 21.04 29.54
CA VAL A 193 -10.42 19.93 28.94
C VAL A 193 -10.69 19.89 27.44
N THR A 194 -9.63 20.01 26.65
CA THR A 194 -9.66 19.83 25.19
C THR A 194 -8.80 18.61 24.82
N TYR A 195 -9.29 17.80 23.90
CA TYR A 195 -8.56 16.63 23.37
C TYR A 195 -8.05 16.97 21.98
N LYS A 196 -6.73 16.99 21.81
CA LYS A 196 -6.08 17.30 20.55
C LYS A 196 -5.46 16.04 19.94
N ARG A 197 -5.68 15.85 18.64
CA ARG A 197 -5.05 14.76 17.90
C ARG A 197 -3.54 15.02 17.77
N PRO A 198 -2.67 14.01 18.00
CA PRO A 198 -1.25 14.13 17.76
C PRO A 198 -0.94 14.57 16.33
N ARG A 199 0.16 15.31 16.12
CA ARG A 199 0.60 15.71 14.77
C ARG A 199 1.00 14.51 13.91
N MET A 200 1.40 13.40 14.52
CA MET A 200 1.78 12.16 13.85
C MET A 200 1.29 10.96 14.66
N ILE A 201 0.60 10.05 13.99
CA ILE A 201 0.20 8.74 14.51
C ILE A 201 0.98 7.72 13.69
N PRO A 202 2.08 7.13 14.20
CA PRO A 202 2.98 6.36 13.36
C PRO A 202 2.33 5.12 12.74
N ILE A 203 1.38 4.47 13.42
CA ILE A 203 0.63 3.34 12.84
C ILE A 203 -0.24 3.75 11.64
N ALA A 204 -0.94 4.89 11.72
CA ALA A 204 -1.74 5.41 10.60
C ALA A 204 -0.85 5.74 9.39
N PHE A 205 0.30 6.35 9.65
CA PHE A 205 1.29 6.63 8.61
C PHE A 205 1.85 5.33 7.99
N SER A 206 2.16 4.32 8.81
CA SER A 206 2.62 3.01 8.34
C SER A 206 1.58 2.29 7.49
N GLU A 207 0.29 2.37 7.82
CA GLU A 207 -0.79 1.81 6.99
C GLU A 207 -0.87 2.47 5.62
N TRP A 208 -0.82 3.80 5.59
CA TRP A 208 -0.77 4.54 4.34
C TRP A 208 0.44 4.18 3.50
N TRP A 209 1.60 4.06 4.13
CA TRP A 209 2.82 3.65 3.45
C TRP A 209 2.72 2.22 2.91
N ALA A 210 2.11 1.29 3.65
CA ALA A 210 1.87 -0.07 3.19
C ALA A 210 0.92 -0.14 1.99
N ILE A 211 -0.15 0.69 1.97
CA ILE A 211 -1.03 0.81 0.79
C ILE A 211 -0.25 1.36 -0.40
N ILE A 212 0.53 2.43 -0.21
CA ILE A 212 1.37 3.01 -1.28
C ILE A 212 2.36 1.97 -1.81
N ASN A 213 2.99 1.22 -0.90
CA ASN A 213 3.93 0.17 -1.24
C ASN A 213 3.25 -0.96 -2.04
N LEU A 214 2.03 -1.37 -1.69
CA LEU A 214 1.25 -2.32 -2.49
C LEU A 214 1.06 -1.82 -3.93
N ILE A 215 0.70 -0.55 -4.12
CA ILE A 215 0.48 0.05 -5.46
C ILE A 215 1.79 0.20 -6.26
N ILE A 216 2.90 0.51 -5.60
CA ILE A 216 4.20 0.75 -6.26
C ILE A 216 5.01 -0.54 -6.45
N SER A 217 4.76 -1.58 -5.64
CA SER A 217 5.48 -2.87 -5.70
C SER A 217 5.49 -3.60 -7.04
N PRO A 218 4.56 -3.36 -8.00
CA PRO A 218 4.66 -3.84 -9.37
C PRO A 218 5.79 -3.19 -10.19
N LEU A 219 6.27 -1.99 -9.83
CA LEU A 219 7.24 -1.22 -10.63
C LEU A 219 8.55 -2.01 -10.90
N PRO A 220 9.20 -2.65 -9.91
CA PRO A 220 10.37 -3.49 -10.20
C PRO A 220 10.05 -4.63 -11.17
N LEU A 221 8.89 -5.26 -11.03
CA LEU A 221 8.46 -6.33 -11.94
C LEU A 221 8.16 -5.82 -13.34
N LEU A 222 7.66 -4.58 -13.46
CA LEU A 222 7.38 -3.92 -14.73
C LEU A 222 8.67 -3.75 -15.54
N LEU A 223 9.74 -3.29 -14.90
CA LEU A 223 11.04 -3.12 -15.55
C LEU A 223 11.54 -4.43 -16.14
N LEU A 224 11.33 -5.53 -15.42
CA LEU A 224 11.72 -6.84 -15.92
C LEU A 224 10.96 -7.23 -17.20
N PHE A 225 9.77 -6.70 -17.50
CA PHE A 225 9.10 -6.99 -18.79
C PHE A 225 9.84 -6.40 -20.01
N PHE A 226 10.81 -5.51 -19.80
CA PHE A 226 11.63 -4.96 -20.88
C PHE A 226 12.85 -5.81 -21.21
N VAL A 227 13.16 -6.78 -20.34
CA VAL A 227 14.09 -7.90 -20.54
C VAL A 227 13.32 -9.06 -21.15
#